data_AF-A0A101PBW2-F1
#
_entry.id   AF-A0A101PBW2-F1
#
_cell.length_a   1.000
_cell.length_b   1.000
_cell.length_c   1.000
_cell.angle_alpha   90.00
_cell.angle_beta   90.00
_cell.angle_gamma   90.00
#
_symmetry.space_group_name_H-M   'P 1'
#
loop_
_entity.id
_entity.type
_entity.pdbx_description
1 polymer ?
#
loop_
_entity_poly.entity_id
_entity_poly.type
_entity_poly.pdbx_seq_one_letter_code
_entity_poly.pdbx_strand_id
1 'polypeptide(L)'
;MTSAARQAETDRASVAFHVALSQIGAKTTVEALSLWNEVPAAQRAATASGWLRKAITLVMSRRRMSRDLARAYYRLARALQTGRTVADPYHPEPTHVTLGDLRREFAALAGTYSPGNDQAGGAATGESGEAPSAHDDESGPADQDAPETPKVDDGPELDDGDDDWERVLVEELDGLREEEERIEREAEEELRTVLDALGTQNLDRRLSQVDDEQAAKDADRQRAEAHRQAGAQQAAAASRVAMNGGRSTTWNHMRRDRRSLGYVRLSRTGTPCGWCAMLISRGPVYKSRESATFADGDRYHDNCHCYAMPVFSWQQYGSSELFALSRECEAQWPKVTRGLSGKAAVSAWRRFIRQKQREAHKAAAQEARRSTTTAQEA
;
A
#
# COMPACT_ATOMS: atom_id res chain seq x y z
N MET A 1 -20.12 16.09 -7.36
CA MET A 1 -19.98 14.61 -7.23
C MET A 1 -20.25 14.16 -5.78
N THR A 2 -21.20 13.24 -5.53
CA THR A 2 -21.64 12.88 -4.15
C THR A 2 -20.56 12.23 -3.27
N SER A 3 -20.67 12.38 -1.95
CA SER A 3 -19.79 11.71 -0.97
C SER A 3 -19.67 10.19 -1.19
N ALA A 4 -20.78 9.50 -1.47
CA ALA A 4 -20.78 8.07 -1.76
C ALA A 4 -20.01 7.73 -3.06
N ALA A 5 -20.15 8.54 -4.12
CA ALA A 5 -19.41 8.37 -5.36
C ALA A 5 -17.90 8.58 -5.15
N ARG A 6 -17.54 9.58 -4.32
CA ARG A 6 -16.13 9.87 -3.95
C ARG A 6 -15.50 8.72 -3.18
N GLN A 7 -16.22 8.14 -2.22
CA GLN A 7 -15.76 6.96 -1.50
C GLN A 7 -15.58 5.76 -2.44
N ALA A 8 -16.56 5.48 -3.31
CA ALA A 8 -16.49 4.38 -4.26
C ALA A 8 -15.34 4.54 -5.27
N GLU A 9 -15.07 5.75 -5.75
CA GLU A 9 -13.89 6.01 -6.59
C GLU A 9 -12.58 5.84 -5.83
N THR A 10 -12.51 6.35 -4.59
CA THR A 10 -11.33 6.17 -3.73
C THR A 10 -11.02 4.69 -3.53
N ASP A 11 -12.05 3.87 -3.30
CA ASP A 11 -11.89 2.42 -3.13
C ASP A 11 -11.41 1.75 -4.42
N ARG A 12 -11.93 2.14 -5.59
CA ARG A 12 -11.44 1.64 -6.89
C ARG A 12 -9.99 2.04 -7.15
N ALA A 13 -9.62 3.30 -6.90
CA ALA A 13 -8.26 3.78 -7.05
C ALA A 13 -7.31 3.03 -6.10
N SER A 14 -7.77 2.73 -4.89
CA SER A 14 -7.03 1.94 -3.90
C SER A 14 -6.74 0.52 -4.42
N VAL A 15 -7.76 -0.18 -4.91
CA VAL A 15 -7.58 -1.51 -5.50
C VAL A 15 -6.59 -1.48 -6.66
N ALA A 16 -6.72 -0.51 -7.58
CA ALA A 16 -5.82 -0.36 -8.72
C ALA A 16 -4.37 -0.09 -8.28
N PHE A 17 -4.18 0.79 -7.28
CA PHE A 17 -2.87 1.11 -6.73
C PHE A 17 -2.17 -0.16 -6.20
N HIS A 18 -2.88 -1.02 -5.47
CA HIS A 18 -2.29 -2.25 -4.95
C HIS A 18 -2.02 -3.30 -6.00
N VAL A 19 -2.87 -3.40 -7.04
CA VAL A 19 -2.61 -4.27 -8.18
C VAL A 19 -1.31 -3.85 -8.86
N ALA A 20 -1.17 -2.56 -9.20
CA ALA A 20 0.03 -2.02 -9.84
C ALA A 20 1.29 -2.19 -8.96
N LEU A 21 1.21 -1.87 -7.66
CA LEU A 21 2.33 -2.06 -6.73
C LEU A 21 2.74 -3.54 -6.63
N SER A 22 1.78 -4.46 -6.69
CA SER A 22 2.05 -5.91 -6.67
C SER A 22 2.70 -6.39 -7.96
N GLN A 23 2.32 -5.83 -9.11
CA GLN A 23 2.96 -6.11 -10.38
C GLN A 23 4.43 -5.64 -10.38
N ILE A 24 4.71 -4.46 -9.83
CA ILE A 24 6.09 -3.98 -9.65
C ILE A 24 6.88 -4.96 -8.78
N GLY A 25 6.33 -5.38 -7.64
CA GLY A 25 6.97 -6.35 -6.75
C GLY A 25 7.25 -7.70 -7.41
N ALA A 26 6.26 -8.26 -8.13
CA ALA A 26 6.40 -9.53 -8.83
C ALA A 26 7.43 -9.47 -9.97
N LYS A 27 7.39 -8.40 -10.78
CA LYS A 27 8.37 -8.17 -11.84
C LYS A 27 9.79 -8.02 -11.29
N THR A 28 9.94 -7.31 -10.18
CA THR A 28 11.22 -7.16 -9.47
C THR A 28 11.78 -8.53 -9.04
N THR A 29 10.93 -9.41 -8.49
CA THR A 29 11.35 -10.77 -8.10
C THR A 29 11.87 -11.56 -9.30
N VAL A 30 11.14 -11.56 -10.43
CA VAL A 30 11.53 -12.28 -11.64
C VAL A 30 12.85 -11.75 -12.19
N GLU A 31 12.99 -10.43 -12.32
CA GLU A 31 14.20 -9.80 -12.85
C GLU A 31 15.41 -9.98 -11.91
N ALA A 32 15.21 -9.91 -10.59
CA ALA A 32 16.27 -10.17 -9.62
C ALA A 32 16.75 -11.64 -9.65
N LEU A 33 15.85 -12.60 -9.88
CA LEU A 33 16.22 -14.01 -10.08
C LEU A 33 16.98 -14.20 -11.39
N SER A 34 16.54 -13.55 -12.47
CA SER A 34 17.26 -13.59 -13.76
C SER A 34 18.68 -13.03 -13.63
N LEU A 35 18.87 -11.89 -12.96
CA LEU A 35 20.20 -11.34 -12.68
C LEU A 35 21.05 -12.29 -11.83
N TRP A 36 20.45 -12.98 -10.85
CA TRP A 36 21.17 -13.93 -10.01
C TRP A 36 21.65 -15.17 -10.79
N ASN A 37 20.92 -15.59 -11.82
CA ASN A 37 21.36 -16.67 -12.71
C ASN A 37 22.63 -16.30 -13.50
N GLU A 38 22.97 -15.00 -13.62
CA GLU A 38 24.25 -14.53 -14.18
C GLU A 38 25.43 -14.65 -13.19
N VAL A 39 25.20 -15.16 -11.97
CA VAL A 39 26.23 -15.41 -10.96
C VAL A 39 26.44 -16.92 -10.81
N PRO A 40 27.27 -17.57 -11.66
CA PRO A 40 27.51 -19.00 -11.55
C PRO A 40 28.18 -19.32 -10.22
N ALA A 41 27.77 -20.44 -9.61
CA ALA A 41 28.42 -20.92 -8.39
C ALA A 41 29.93 -21.10 -8.59
N ALA A 42 30.45 -21.44 -9.76
CA ALA A 42 31.89 -21.61 -9.95
C ALA A 42 32.69 -20.30 -10.14
N GLN A 43 32.05 -19.18 -10.50
CA GLN A 43 32.74 -17.95 -10.95
C GLN A 43 32.36 -16.70 -10.12
N ARG A 44 31.88 -16.92 -8.87
CA ARG A 44 31.29 -15.88 -8.01
C ARG A 44 32.20 -14.68 -7.79
N ALA A 45 33.48 -14.91 -7.49
CA ALA A 45 34.45 -13.85 -7.22
C ALA A 45 34.57 -12.87 -8.41
N ALA A 46 34.45 -13.36 -9.65
CA ALA A 46 34.53 -12.54 -10.85
C ALA A 46 33.20 -11.83 -11.19
N THR A 47 32.04 -12.39 -10.82
CA THR A 47 30.73 -11.88 -11.24
C THR A 47 29.98 -11.09 -10.15
N ALA A 48 30.34 -11.27 -8.87
CA ALA A 48 29.66 -10.70 -7.71
C ALA A 48 29.50 -9.17 -7.77
N SER A 49 30.58 -8.43 -8.02
CA SER A 49 30.57 -6.97 -8.05
C SER A 49 29.71 -6.42 -9.21
N GLY A 50 29.75 -7.09 -10.36
CA GLY A 50 28.94 -6.74 -11.53
C GLY A 50 27.46 -6.98 -11.27
N TRP A 51 27.12 -8.13 -10.68
CA TRP A 51 25.76 -8.45 -10.27
C TRP A 51 25.20 -7.45 -9.25
N LEU A 52 25.94 -7.16 -8.18
CA LEU A 52 25.47 -6.28 -7.11
C LEU A 52 25.12 -4.89 -7.67
N ARG A 53 25.98 -4.32 -8.53
CA ARG A 53 25.71 -3.05 -9.20
C ARG A 53 24.42 -3.08 -10.02
N LYS A 54 24.25 -4.10 -10.88
CA LYS A 54 23.04 -4.27 -11.71
C LYS A 54 21.79 -4.43 -10.85
N ALA A 55 21.87 -5.21 -9.77
CA ALA A 55 20.75 -5.48 -8.87
C ALA A 55 20.33 -4.21 -8.11
N ILE A 56 21.28 -3.39 -7.64
CA ILE A 56 20.98 -2.10 -7.00
C ILE A 56 20.26 -1.17 -7.99
N THR A 57 20.80 -1.01 -9.20
CA THR A 57 20.17 -0.16 -10.24
C THR A 57 18.75 -0.63 -10.56
N LEU A 58 18.55 -1.95 -10.72
CA LEU A 58 17.23 -2.53 -10.95
C LEU A 58 16.26 -2.19 -9.82
N VAL A 59 16.64 -2.48 -8.58
CA VAL A 59 15.74 -2.34 -7.43
C VAL A 59 15.44 -0.88 -7.11
N MET A 60 16.42 0.02 -7.19
CA MET A 60 16.20 1.46 -6.98
C MET A 60 15.32 2.07 -8.07
N SER A 61 15.42 1.58 -9.32
CA SER A 61 14.49 1.96 -10.39
C SER A 61 13.05 1.50 -10.08
N ARG A 62 12.87 0.25 -9.64
CA ARG A 62 11.55 -0.30 -9.26
C ARG A 62 10.98 0.39 -8.00
N ARG A 63 11.84 0.80 -7.07
CA ARG A 63 11.49 1.59 -5.90
C ARG A 63 10.95 2.96 -6.28
N ARG A 64 11.64 3.68 -7.18
CA ARG A 64 11.17 4.94 -7.76
C ARG A 64 9.78 4.80 -8.39
N MET A 65 9.57 3.78 -9.22
CA MET A 65 8.24 3.51 -9.81
C MET A 65 7.17 3.31 -8.72
N SER A 66 7.48 2.59 -7.65
CA SER A 66 6.54 2.34 -6.54
C SER A 66 6.20 3.61 -5.77
N ARG A 67 7.19 4.49 -5.57
CA ARG A 67 7.02 5.80 -4.93
C ARG A 67 6.17 6.73 -5.79
N ASP A 68 6.50 6.87 -7.06
CA ASP A 68 5.81 7.78 -7.97
C ASP A 68 4.34 7.34 -8.13
N LEU A 69 4.09 6.02 -8.23
CA LEU A 69 2.75 5.44 -8.20
C LEU A 69 1.98 5.77 -6.91
N ALA A 70 2.64 5.64 -5.75
CA ALA A 70 2.02 5.95 -4.45
C ALA A 70 1.73 7.43 -4.27
N ARG A 71 2.59 8.33 -4.79
CA ARG A 71 2.37 9.77 -4.79
C ARG A 71 1.13 10.13 -5.62
N ALA A 72 1.04 9.65 -6.85
CA ALA A 72 -0.11 9.90 -7.71
C ALA A 72 -1.42 9.37 -7.08
N TYR A 73 -1.37 8.16 -6.51
CA TYR A 73 -2.50 7.61 -5.76
C TYR A 73 -2.89 8.50 -4.57
N TYR A 74 -1.91 8.92 -3.76
CA TYR A 74 -2.17 9.76 -2.58
C TYR A 74 -2.82 11.10 -2.98
N ARG A 75 -2.32 11.73 -4.03
CA ARG A 75 -2.86 12.98 -4.57
C ARG A 75 -4.32 12.82 -5.00
N LEU A 76 -4.64 11.76 -5.74
CA LEU A 76 -6.02 11.47 -6.17
C LEU A 76 -6.93 11.13 -4.99
N ALA A 77 -6.52 10.20 -4.13
CA ALA A 77 -7.31 9.78 -2.97
C ALA A 77 -7.60 10.94 -2.02
N ARG A 78 -6.61 11.81 -1.78
CA ARG A 78 -6.78 13.00 -0.95
C ARG A 78 -7.75 14.00 -1.57
N ALA A 79 -7.69 14.23 -2.88
CA ALA A 79 -8.62 15.12 -3.57
C ALA A 79 -10.07 14.61 -3.45
N LEU A 80 -10.30 13.33 -3.73
CA LEU A 80 -11.62 12.69 -3.61
C LEU A 80 -12.19 12.81 -2.19
N GLN A 81 -11.33 12.65 -1.18
CA GLN A 81 -11.77 12.60 0.22
C GLN A 81 -11.87 13.98 0.89
N THR A 82 -11.11 14.97 0.42
CA THR A 82 -10.96 16.26 1.13
C THR A 82 -11.20 17.50 0.26
N GLY A 83 -11.47 17.34 -1.04
CA GLY A 83 -11.57 18.44 -2.01
C GLY A 83 -10.23 19.15 -2.29
N ARG A 84 -9.11 18.66 -1.72
CA ARG A 84 -7.79 19.24 -1.85
C ARG A 84 -6.76 18.17 -2.11
N THR A 85 -5.70 18.50 -2.85
CA THR A 85 -4.59 17.58 -3.10
C THR A 85 -3.28 18.12 -2.53
N VAL A 86 -2.21 17.35 -2.68
CA VAL A 86 -0.85 17.75 -2.28
C VAL A 86 0.03 18.00 -3.49
N ALA A 87 0.99 18.89 -3.32
CA ALA A 87 2.01 19.19 -4.32
C ALA A 87 2.92 17.98 -4.59
N ASP A 88 3.46 17.90 -5.81
CA ASP A 88 4.65 17.07 -6.03
C ASP A 88 5.84 17.79 -5.39
N PRO A 89 6.61 17.14 -4.48
CA PRO A 89 7.74 17.78 -3.80
C PRO A 89 8.85 18.27 -4.74
N TYR A 90 8.92 17.80 -5.99
CA TYR A 90 9.88 18.25 -7.00
C TYR A 90 9.27 19.21 -8.03
N HIS A 91 7.95 19.28 -8.11
CA HIS A 91 7.19 20.13 -9.01
C HIS A 91 6.01 20.75 -8.24
N PRO A 92 6.25 21.74 -7.35
CA PRO A 92 5.22 22.27 -6.47
C PRO A 92 4.19 23.16 -7.21
N GLU A 93 4.50 23.59 -8.42
CA GLU A 93 3.55 24.25 -9.32
C GLU A 93 2.70 23.19 -10.05
N PRO A 94 1.39 23.40 -10.30
CA PRO A 94 0.53 24.58 -10.08
C PRO A 94 -0.19 24.62 -8.70
N THR A 95 -0.77 25.77 -8.34
CA THR A 95 -1.56 25.92 -7.10
C THR A 95 -2.93 25.26 -7.13
N HIS A 96 -3.45 24.96 -8.33
CA HIS A 96 -4.71 24.26 -8.56
C HIS A 96 -4.53 23.24 -9.68
N VAL A 97 -5.24 22.13 -9.58
CA VAL A 97 -5.35 21.09 -10.61
C VAL A 97 -6.81 20.68 -10.77
N THR A 98 -7.15 19.99 -11.86
CA THR A 98 -8.49 19.38 -11.98
C THR A 98 -8.47 17.96 -11.40
N LEU A 99 -9.63 17.43 -11.01
CA LEU A 99 -9.74 16.00 -10.69
C LEU A 99 -9.38 15.12 -11.90
N GLY A 100 -9.65 15.60 -13.12
CA GLY A 100 -9.25 14.94 -14.37
C GLY A 100 -7.74 14.79 -14.53
N ASP A 101 -6.96 15.80 -14.12
CA ASP A 101 -5.49 15.74 -14.13
C ASP A 101 -4.98 14.64 -13.19
N LEU A 102 -5.50 14.59 -11.96
CA LEU A 102 -5.11 13.60 -10.96
C LEU A 102 -5.48 12.17 -11.38
N ARG A 103 -6.65 12.00 -12.01
CA ARG A 103 -7.06 10.71 -12.59
C ARG A 103 -6.12 10.26 -13.69
N ARG A 104 -5.72 11.16 -14.60
CA ARG A 104 -4.76 10.87 -15.69
C ARG A 104 -3.36 10.54 -15.16
N GLU A 105 -2.87 11.33 -14.19
CA GLU A 105 -1.58 11.11 -13.51
C GLU A 105 -1.53 9.71 -12.90
N PHE A 106 -2.56 9.34 -12.13
CA PHE A 106 -2.62 8.02 -11.52
C PHE A 106 -2.82 6.90 -12.54
N ALA A 107 -3.70 7.06 -13.53
CA ALA A 107 -3.96 6.06 -14.57
C ALA A 107 -2.71 5.72 -15.37
N ALA A 108 -1.88 6.73 -15.70
CA ALA A 108 -0.63 6.54 -16.45
C ALA A 108 0.36 5.62 -15.72
N LEU A 109 0.34 5.61 -14.38
CA LEU A 109 1.22 4.78 -13.56
C LEU A 109 0.59 3.45 -13.14
N ALA A 110 -0.72 3.43 -12.90
CA ALA A 110 -1.43 2.23 -12.47
C ALA A 110 -1.73 1.26 -13.63
N GLY A 111 -1.84 1.76 -14.86
CA GLY A 111 -2.05 0.99 -16.09
C GLY A 111 -3.43 0.35 -16.25
N THR A 112 -4.06 -0.10 -15.16
CA THR A 112 -5.38 -0.77 -15.15
C THR A 112 -6.51 0.10 -14.62
N TYR A 113 -6.21 1.33 -14.19
CA TYR A 113 -7.21 2.26 -13.68
C TYR A 113 -7.87 3.03 -14.82
N SER A 114 -9.17 2.78 -15.02
CA SER A 114 -10.04 3.66 -15.81
C SER A 114 -10.95 4.41 -14.84
N PRO A 115 -10.89 5.75 -14.78
CA PRO A 115 -11.91 6.50 -14.05
C PRO A 115 -13.28 6.18 -14.65
N GLY A 116 -14.31 6.07 -13.81
CA GLY A 116 -15.68 5.92 -14.30
C GLY A 116 -16.00 7.05 -15.28
N ASN A 117 -16.60 6.71 -16.42
CA ASN A 117 -16.87 7.67 -17.48
C ASN A 117 -18.03 8.58 -17.06
N ASP A 118 -17.76 9.63 -16.30
CA ASP A 118 -18.68 10.75 -16.15
C ASP A 118 -18.57 11.57 -17.44
N GLN A 119 -19.35 11.18 -18.45
CA GLN A 119 -19.64 12.08 -19.57
C GLN A 119 -20.46 13.25 -19.04
N ALA A 120 -19.80 14.36 -18.79
CA ALA A 120 -20.42 15.68 -18.82
C ALA A 120 -19.70 16.51 -19.92
N GLY A 121 -20.40 16.66 -21.05
CA GLY A 121 -20.34 17.88 -21.87
C GLY A 121 -19.10 18.15 -22.72
N GLY A 122 -18.80 17.30 -23.72
CA GLY A 122 -18.04 17.74 -24.89
C GLY A 122 -18.97 18.26 -25.99
N ALA A 123 -19.02 19.59 -26.18
CA ALA A 123 -19.53 20.43 -27.30
C ALA A 123 -20.33 21.61 -26.71
N ALA A 124 -20.21 22.89 -27.09
CA ALA A 124 -19.56 23.56 -28.20
C ALA A 124 -19.36 25.05 -27.84
N THR A 125 -18.42 25.69 -28.52
CA THR A 125 -18.28 27.14 -28.65
C THR A 125 -19.59 27.80 -29.12
N GLY A 126 -20.04 28.88 -28.48
CA GLY A 126 -21.15 29.72 -28.96
C GLY A 126 -21.54 30.82 -27.96
N GLU A 127 -21.53 32.05 -28.42
CA GLU A 127 -21.66 33.31 -27.69
C GLU A 127 -23.01 33.57 -27.00
N SER A 128 -22.94 34.42 -25.96
CA SER A 128 -23.89 35.48 -25.55
C SER A 128 -25.38 35.15 -25.30
N GLY A 129 -25.87 35.57 -24.12
CA GLY A 129 -27.30 35.82 -23.91
C GLY A 129 -27.69 36.02 -22.44
N GLU A 130 -28.24 37.19 -22.15
CA GLU A 130 -28.69 37.72 -20.86
C GLU A 130 -29.57 36.84 -19.95
N ALA A 131 -29.50 37.17 -18.65
CA ALA A 131 -30.46 36.82 -17.60
C ALA A 131 -31.86 37.45 -17.86
N PRO A 132 -32.92 36.94 -17.21
CA PRO A 132 -33.45 37.72 -16.07
C PRO A 132 -34.04 36.93 -14.89
N SER A 133 -34.17 37.68 -13.80
CA SER A 133 -34.71 37.45 -12.44
C SER A 133 -36.21 37.14 -12.31
N ALA A 134 -36.60 36.45 -11.24
CA ALA A 134 -37.70 36.76 -10.28
C ALA A 134 -37.83 35.60 -9.25
N HIS A 135 -37.56 35.83 -7.95
CA HIS A 135 -38.53 36.07 -6.86
C HIS A 135 -39.63 34.99 -6.72
N ASP A 136 -39.65 34.27 -5.58
CA ASP A 136 -40.70 34.43 -4.57
C ASP A 136 -40.36 33.71 -3.24
N ASP A 137 -40.68 34.42 -2.16
CA ASP A 137 -40.68 34.02 -0.75
C ASP A 137 -41.75 32.96 -0.44
N GLU A 138 -41.49 32.05 0.50
CA GLU A 138 -42.47 31.76 1.56
C GLU A 138 -41.83 31.04 2.76
N SER A 139 -42.25 31.44 3.96
CA SER A 139 -41.67 31.09 5.27
C SER A 139 -42.58 30.16 6.10
N GLY A 140 -41.95 29.13 6.71
CA GLY A 140 -42.28 28.59 8.06
C GLY A 140 -43.34 27.48 8.19
N PRO A 141 -43.44 26.78 9.36
CA PRO A 141 -42.71 26.98 10.62
C PRO A 141 -42.04 25.72 11.23
N ALA A 142 -41.41 25.96 12.37
CA ALA A 142 -40.57 25.09 13.20
C ALA A 142 -41.30 23.95 13.93
N ASP A 143 -40.57 22.88 14.24
CA ASP A 143 -40.90 21.94 15.32
C ASP A 143 -39.64 21.50 16.09
N GLN A 144 -39.80 21.36 17.41
CA GLN A 144 -38.74 21.26 18.43
C GLN A 144 -38.43 19.81 18.85
N ASP A 145 -37.21 19.65 19.39
CA ASP A 145 -36.73 18.68 20.38
C ASP A 145 -36.63 17.17 20.05
N ALA A 146 -35.39 16.71 19.86
CA ALA A 146 -34.93 15.35 20.19
C ALA A 146 -33.44 15.37 20.62
N PRO A 147 -33.00 14.46 21.52
CA PRO A 147 -31.84 14.65 22.39
C PRO A 147 -30.49 14.46 21.69
N GLU A 148 -29.51 15.30 22.07
CA GLU A 148 -28.14 15.32 21.56
C GLU A 148 -27.37 14.02 21.87
N THR A 149 -27.02 13.30 20.82
CA THR A 149 -25.87 12.38 20.81
C THR A 149 -24.57 13.19 20.66
N PRO A 150 -23.44 12.76 21.24
CA PRO A 150 -22.20 13.53 21.16
C PRO A 150 -21.76 13.61 19.69
N LYS A 151 -21.68 14.82 19.14
CA LYS A 151 -21.16 15.08 17.80
C LYS A 151 -19.73 14.55 17.70
N VAL A 152 -19.56 13.49 16.92
CA VAL A 152 -18.27 13.19 16.30
C VAL A 152 -17.97 14.40 15.42
N ASP A 153 -16.78 14.98 15.57
CA ASP A 153 -16.29 16.08 14.72
C ASP A 153 -16.11 15.54 13.30
N ASP A 154 -17.21 15.48 12.57
CA ASP A 154 -17.25 15.17 11.15
C ASP A 154 -16.66 16.38 10.43
N GLY A 155 -15.55 16.16 9.72
CA GLY A 155 -14.87 17.21 8.95
C GLY A 155 -15.85 17.93 8.00
N PRO A 156 -15.46 19.12 7.49
CA PRO A 156 -16.38 19.98 6.74
C PRO A 156 -17.06 19.22 5.60
N GLU A 157 -18.39 19.30 5.58
CA GLU A 157 -19.23 18.82 4.49
C GLU A 157 -18.77 19.53 3.21
N LEU A 158 -18.38 18.76 2.20
CA LEU A 158 -17.84 19.30 0.94
C LEU A 158 -19.01 19.68 0.03
N ASP A 159 -18.96 20.86 -0.57
CA ASP A 159 -19.92 21.30 -1.58
C ASP A 159 -19.73 20.43 -2.84
N ASP A 160 -20.82 19.83 -3.33
CA ASP A 160 -20.76 18.82 -4.40
C ASP A 160 -20.90 19.44 -5.80
N GLY A 161 -20.83 20.77 -5.93
CA GLY A 161 -20.87 21.51 -7.20
C GLY A 161 -19.72 21.15 -8.16
N ASP A 162 -19.98 21.24 -9.47
CA ASP A 162 -19.01 20.83 -10.50
C ASP A 162 -17.77 21.75 -10.55
N ASP A 163 -17.91 23.05 -10.22
CA ASP A 163 -16.83 24.05 -10.19
C ASP A 163 -15.69 23.69 -9.20
N ASP A 164 -16.01 23.02 -8.09
CA ASP A 164 -15.04 22.62 -7.07
C ASP A 164 -14.05 21.55 -7.57
N TRP A 165 -14.46 20.75 -8.58
CA TRP A 165 -13.63 19.70 -9.17
C TRP A 165 -12.78 20.17 -10.34
N GLU A 166 -13.12 21.33 -10.92
CA GLU A 166 -12.31 22.04 -11.90
C GLU A 166 -11.15 22.83 -11.24
N ARG A 167 -11.21 23.08 -9.92
CA ARG A 167 -10.17 23.79 -9.16
C ARG A 167 -9.84 23.15 -7.82
N VAL A 168 -9.26 21.95 -7.85
CA VAL A 168 -8.72 21.28 -6.66
C VAL A 168 -7.46 22.01 -6.18
N LEU A 169 -7.52 22.60 -4.98
CA LEU A 169 -6.38 23.30 -4.37
C LEU A 169 -5.22 22.33 -4.06
N VAL A 170 -4.01 22.72 -4.43
CA VAL A 170 -2.76 22.01 -4.15
C VAL A 170 -2.12 22.57 -2.88
N GLU A 171 -1.93 21.72 -1.87
CA GLU A 171 -1.28 22.08 -0.61
C GLU A 171 0.13 21.50 -0.53
N GLU A 172 1.10 22.32 -0.11
CA GLU A 172 2.45 21.84 0.19
C GLU A 172 2.51 21.17 1.57
N LEU A 173 3.35 20.16 1.69
CA LEU A 173 3.62 19.47 2.95
C LEU A 173 5.06 19.81 3.40
N ASP A 174 5.17 20.49 4.54
CA ASP A 174 6.46 20.92 5.08
C ASP A 174 7.44 19.75 5.27
N GLY A 175 8.66 19.93 4.75
CA GLY A 175 9.74 18.95 4.91
C GLY A 175 9.50 17.60 4.21
N LEU A 176 8.57 17.53 3.25
CA LEU A 176 8.24 16.29 2.55
C LEU A 176 9.40 15.82 1.67
N ARG A 177 9.99 16.75 0.92
CA ARG A 177 11.09 16.49 -0.02
C ARG A 177 12.34 16.02 0.70
N GLU A 178 12.79 16.76 1.71
CA GLU A 178 14.02 16.48 2.47
C GLU A 178 13.94 15.10 3.12
N GLU A 179 12.77 14.75 3.64
CA GLU A 179 12.54 13.43 4.22
C GLU A 179 12.49 12.32 3.18
N GLU A 180 11.84 12.55 2.03
CA GLU A 180 11.84 11.58 0.95
C GLU A 180 13.28 11.31 0.48
N GLU A 181 14.06 12.36 0.25
CA GLU A 181 15.47 12.23 -0.13
C GLU A 181 16.29 11.49 0.94
N ARG A 182 16.02 11.72 2.24
CA ARG A 182 16.63 10.96 3.34
C ARG A 182 16.27 9.47 3.28
N ILE A 183 14.99 9.16 3.14
CA ILE A 183 14.48 7.78 3.03
C ILE A 183 15.12 7.05 1.84
N GLU A 184 15.24 7.72 0.70
CA GLU A 184 15.80 7.10 -0.50
C GLU A 184 17.31 6.83 -0.38
N ARG A 185 18.07 7.71 0.29
CA ARG A 185 19.48 7.44 0.63
C ARG A 185 19.63 6.25 1.56
N GLU A 186 18.85 6.20 2.64
CA GLU A 186 18.87 5.10 3.61
C GLU A 186 18.45 3.76 2.96
N ALA A 187 17.47 3.79 2.06
CA ALA A 187 17.03 2.61 1.34
C ALA A 187 18.12 2.04 0.41
N GLU A 188 18.90 2.91 -0.26
CA GLU A 188 20.01 2.46 -1.10
C GLU A 188 21.17 1.87 -0.28
N GLU A 189 21.49 2.47 0.87
CA GLU A 189 22.48 1.95 1.82
C GLU A 189 22.07 0.60 2.42
N GLU A 190 20.81 0.48 2.85
CA GLU A 190 20.23 -0.79 3.31
C GLU A 190 20.32 -1.84 2.20
N LEU A 191 19.90 -1.49 0.98
CA LEU A 191 19.85 -2.41 -0.15
C LEU A 191 21.23 -2.97 -0.49
N ARG A 192 22.27 -2.12 -0.51
CA ARG A 192 23.66 -2.56 -0.74
C ARG A 192 24.06 -3.63 0.28
N THR A 193 23.82 -3.34 1.56
CA THR A 193 24.17 -4.23 2.66
C THR A 193 23.38 -5.55 2.59
N VAL A 194 22.08 -5.47 2.34
CA VAL A 194 21.18 -6.62 2.32
C VAL A 194 21.43 -7.52 1.11
N LEU A 195 21.64 -6.96 -0.08
CA LEU A 195 21.89 -7.76 -1.27
C LEU A 195 23.24 -8.48 -1.20
N ASP A 196 24.29 -7.82 -0.73
CA ASP A 196 25.58 -8.48 -0.56
C ASP A 196 25.49 -9.61 0.48
N ALA A 197 24.84 -9.34 1.62
CA ALA A 197 24.64 -10.32 2.67
C ALA A 197 23.77 -11.52 2.23
N LEU A 198 22.65 -11.29 1.55
CA LEU A 198 21.68 -12.34 1.17
C LEU A 198 22.00 -13.03 -0.17
N GLY A 199 22.77 -12.38 -1.03
CA GLY A 199 23.22 -12.93 -2.30
C GLY A 199 24.55 -13.65 -2.15
N THR A 200 25.64 -12.95 -2.42
CA THR A 200 27.00 -13.49 -2.56
C THR A 200 27.54 -14.08 -1.27
N GLN A 201 27.50 -13.35 -0.14
CA GLN A 201 28.01 -13.87 1.13
C GLN A 201 27.20 -15.06 1.63
N ASN A 202 25.88 -15.04 1.45
CA ASN A 202 25.01 -16.15 1.77
C ASN A 202 25.30 -17.39 0.91
N LEU A 203 25.56 -17.20 -0.38
CA LEU A 203 25.94 -18.29 -1.27
C LEU A 203 27.29 -18.89 -0.83
N ASP A 204 28.29 -18.07 -0.52
CA ASP A 204 29.60 -18.54 -0.05
C ASP A 204 29.48 -19.37 1.23
N ARG A 205 28.73 -18.86 2.22
CA ARG A 205 28.46 -19.58 3.47
C ARG A 205 27.74 -20.92 3.25
N ARG A 206 26.86 -21.02 2.26
CA ARG A 206 26.15 -22.26 1.95
C ARG A 206 27.04 -23.25 1.21
N LEU A 207 27.88 -22.77 0.32
CA LEU A 207 28.79 -23.61 -0.45
C LEU A 207 29.92 -24.16 0.43
N SER A 208 30.35 -23.43 1.47
CA SER A 208 31.31 -23.95 2.45
C SER A 208 30.75 -25.09 3.33
N GLN A 209 29.45 -25.38 3.24
CA GLN A 209 28.78 -26.47 3.95
C GLN A 209 28.53 -27.68 3.04
N VAL A 210 28.92 -27.60 1.76
CA VAL A 210 28.80 -28.72 0.83
C VAL A 210 29.87 -29.74 1.18
N ASP A 211 29.43 -30.97 1.36
CA ASP A 211 30.30 -32.11 1.65
C ASP A 211 30.94 -32.63 0.35
N ASP A 212 32.21 -32.29 0.14
CA ASP A 212 32.99 -32.69 -1.03
C ASP A 212 33.46 -34.16 -0.98
N GLU A 213 33.25 -34.88 0.14
CA GLU A 213 33.54 -36.31 0.26
C GLU A 213 32.42 -37.20 -0.32
N GLN A 214 31.25 -36.61 -0.61
CA GLN A 214 30.14 -37.30 -1.25
C GLN A 214 30.35 -37.53 -2.74
N ALA A 215 29.51 -38.39 -3.32
CA ALA A 215 29.48 -38.58 -4.77
C ALA A 215 29.29 -37.23 -5.49
N ALA A 216 30.05 -36.99 -6.57
CA ALA A 216 30.06 -35.72 -7.30
C ALA A 216 28.64 -35.22 -7.66
N LYS A 217 27.74 -36.13 -8.04
CA LYS A 217 26.34 -35.83 -8.34
C LYS A 217 25.58 -35.22 -7.16
N ASP A 218 25.83 -35.70 -5.94
CA ASP A 218 25.17 -35.22 -4.73
C ASP A 218 25.74 -33.85 -4.32
N ALA A 219 27.06 -33.67 -4.40
CA ALA A 219 27.71 -32.38 -4.19
C ALA A 219 27.18 -31.31 -5.18
N ASP A 220 27.06 -31.64 -6.47
CA ASP A 220 26.51 -30.73 -7.48
C ASP A 220 25.04 -30.37 -7.20
N ARG A 221 24.23 -31.34 -6.76
CA ARG A 221 22.85 -31.08 -6.35
C ARG A 221 22.79 -30.10 -5.16
N GLN A 222 23.66 -30.26 -4.18
CA GLN A 222 23.75 -29.36 -3.02
C GLN A 222 24.18 -27.95 -3.43
N ARG A 223 25.19 -27.82 -4.31
CA ARG A 223 25.62 -26.51 -4.84
C ARG A 223 24.49 -25.80 -5.59
N ALA A 224 23.74 -26.53 -6.41
CA ALA A 224 22.59 -25.99 -7.12
C ALA A 224 21.47 -25.55 -6.17
N GLU A 225 21.21 -26.30 -5.10
CA GLU A 225 20.23 -25.92 -4.07
C GLU A 225 20.70 -24.68 -3.28
N ALA A 226 21.97 -24.62 -2.91
CA ALA A 226 22.56 -23.45 -2.25
C ALA A 226 22.40 -22.18 -3.11
N HIS A 227 22.66 -22.29 -4.42
CA HIS A 227 22.46 -21.21 -5.38
C HIS A 227 21.00 -20.78 -5.49
N ARG A 228 20.06 -21.74 -5.62
CA ARG A 228 18.62 -21.45 -5.64
C ARG A 228 18.14 -20.75 -4.39
N GLN A 229 18.56 -21.21 -3.21
CA GLN A 229 18.13 -20.64 -1.92
C GLN A 229 18.66 -19.22 -1.72
N ALA A 230 19.93 -18.96 -2.07
CA ALA A 230 20.49 -17.61 -2.03
C ALA A 230 19.77 -16.67 -3.03
N GLY A 231 19.50 -17.16 -4.24
CA GLY A 231 18.73 -16.45 -5.26
C GLY A 231 17.32 -16.07 -4.79
N ALA A 232 16.61 -17.01 -4.16
CA ALA A 232 15.28 -16.77 -3.62
C ALA A 232 15.29 -15.74 -2.48
N GLN A 233 16.29 -15.78 -1.59
CA GLN A 233 16.39 -14.85 -0.45
C GLN A 233 16.71 -13.42 -0.90
N GLN A 234 17.70 -13.23 -1.78
CA GLN A 234 18.01 -11.89 -2.30
C GLN A 234 16.85 -11.32 -3.13
N ALA A 235 16.16 -12.15 -3.93
CA ALA A 235 15.03 -11.69 -4.74
C ALA A 235 13.83 -11.25 -3.88
N ALA A 236 13.60 -11.93 -2.75
CA ALA A 236 12.57 -11.54 -1.79
C ALA A 236 12.88 -10.18 -1.14
N ALA A 237 14.15 -9.92 -0.81
CA ALA A 237 14.60 -8.62 -0.30
C ALA A 237 14.54 -7.51 -1.37
N ALA A 238 14.95 -7.81 -2.61
CA ALA A 238 14.84 -6.91 -3.75
C ALA A 238 13.38 -6.44 -3.96
N SER A 239 12.44 -7.40 -3.97
CA SER A 239 11.00 -7.11 -4.10
C SER A 239 10.50 -6.26 -2.93
N ARG A 240 10.92 -6.56 -1.69
CA ARG A 240 10.57 -5.75 -0.50
C ARG A 240 11.04 -4.30 -0.66
N VAL A 241 12.31 -4.07 -0.97
CA VAL A 241 12.87 -2.72 -1.08
C VAL A 241 12.21 -1.92 -2.20
N ALA A 242 11.91 -2.57 -3.34
CA ALA A 242 11.14 -1.97 -4.42
C ALA A 242 9.75 -1.52 -3.94
N MET A 243 8.95 -2.43 -3.37
CA MET A 243 7.60 -2.10 -2.89
C MET A 243 7.59 -1.11 -1.72
N ASN A 244 8.66 -1.07 -0.94
CA ASN A 244 8.83 -0.12 0.15
C ASN A 244 8.89 1.34 -0.34
N GLY A 245 9.24 1.61 -1.60
CA GLY A 245 9.10 2.94 -2.20
C GLY A 245 7.66 3.46 -2.08
N GLY A 246 6.66 2.63 -2.38
CA GLY A 246 5.26 3.02 -2.22
C GLY A 246 4.83 3.13 -0.76
N ARG A 247 5.26 2.19 0.10
CA ARG A 247 4.89 2.16 1.53
C ARG A 247 5.43 3.37 2.30
N SER A 248 6.71 3.70 2.12
CA SER A 248 7.34 4.87 2.73
C SER A 248 6.75 6.17 2.21
N THR A 249 6.39 6.25 0.94
CA THR A 249 5.74 7.42 0.36
C THR A 249 4.42 7.72 1.05
N THR A 250 3.52 6.73 1.14
CA THR A 250 2.25 6.89 1.85
C THR A 250 2.49 7.30 3.31
N TRP A 251 3.41 6.62 4.00
CA TRP A 251 3.74 6.95 5.38
C TRP A 251 4.27 8.38 5.55
N ASN A 252 5.20 8.81 4.68
CA ASN A 252 5.84 10.13 4.72
C ASN A 252 4.82 11.25 4.53
N HIS A 253 3.95 11.11 3.52
CA HIS A 253 2.89 12.07 3.23
C HIS A 253 1.96 12.21 4.44
N MET A 254 1.45 11.09 4.93
CA MET A 254 0.44 11.11 5.99
C MET A 254 0.94 11.65 7.31
N ARG A 255 2.17 11.31 7.69
CA ARG A 255 2.77 11.86 8.90
C ARG A 255 2.77 13.40 8.88
N ARG A 256 2.94 14.00 7.70
CA ARG A 256 3.01 15.46 7.50
C ARG A 256 1.67 16.11 7.17
N ASP A 257 0.76 15.38 6.55
CA ASP A 257 -0.50 15.93 6.05
C ASP A 257 -1.57 16.09 7.13
N ARG A 258 -1.80 17.32 7.59
CA ARG A 258 -2.80 17.64 8.62
C ARG A 258 -4.24 17.19 8.28
N ARG A 259 -4.55 16.90 7.03
CA ARG A 259 -5.87 16.40 6.60
C ARG A 259 -6.02 14.90 6.71
N SER A 260 -4.92 14.17 6.89
CA SER A 260 -4.97 12.73 7.12
C SER A 260 -5.22 12.42 8.59
N LEU A 261 -6.16 11.51 8.84
CA LEU A 261 -6.41 10.95 10.18
C LEU A 261 -5.23 10.08 10.64
N GLY A 262 -4.62 9.36 9.70
CA GLY A 262 -3.56 8.38 9.94
C GLY A 262 -3.66 7.22 8.96
N TYR A 263 -2.66 6.35 8.90
CA TYR A 263 -2.65 5.24 7.94
C TYR A 263 -3.06 3.92 8.58
N VAL A 264 -3.58 3.02 7.75
CA VAL A 264 -3.91 1.65 8.14
C VAL A 264 -3.00 0.70 7.36
N ARG A 265 -2.41 -0.30 8.02
CA ARG A 265 -1.83 -1.43 7.29
C ARG A 265 -2.96 -2.33 6.81
N LEU A 266 -2.89 -2.78 5.57
CA LEU A 266 -3.86 -3.72 4.99
C LEU A 266 -3.17 -4.98 4.45
N SER A 267 -3.94 -6.07 4.37
CA SER A 267 -3.51 -7.31 3.74
C SER A 267 -4.05 -7.41 2.32
N ARG A 268 -3.16 -7.56 1.34
CA ARG A 268 -3.57 -7.81 -0.05
C ARG A 268 -4.27 -9.16 -0.24
N THR A 269 -3.90 -10.17 0.54
CA THR A 269 -4.43 -11.53 0.36
C THR A 269 -5.69 -11.79 1.17
N GLY A 270 -6.12 -10.84 2.02
CA GLY A 270 -7.13 -11.08 3.06
C GLY A 270 -6.65 -12.01 4.19
N THR A 271 -5.49 -12.67 4.04
CA THR A 271 -4.96 -13.69 4.95
C THR A 271 -3.55 -13.33 5.44
N PRO A 272 -3.39 -12.22 6.20
CA PRO A 272 -2.08 -11.74 6.64
C PRO A 272 -1.39 -12.73 7.60
N CYS A 273 -0.06 -12.80 7.59
CA CYS A 273 0.65 -13.53 8.64
C CYS A 273 0.38 -12.89 10.03
N GLY A 274 0.57 -13.64 11.12
CA GLY A 274 0.25 -13.14 12.47
C GLY A 274 1.00 -11.86 12.88
N TRP A 275 2.19 -11.61 12.31
CA TRP A 275 2.88 -10.32 12.51
C TRP A 275 2.19 -9.18 11.76
N CYS A 276 1.83 -9.38 10.50
CA CYS A 276 1.08 -8.39 9.73
C CYS A 276 -0.29 -8.11 10.35
N ALA A 277 -1.03 -9.16 10.75
CA ALA A 277 -2.32 -9.02 11.42
C ALA A 277 -2.22 -8.18 12.70
N MET A 278 -1.10 -8.27 13.43
CA MET A 278 -0.84 -7.43 14.61
C MET A 278 -0.65 -5.95 14.23
N LEU A 279 -0.02 -5.68 13.09
CA LEU A 279 0.16 -4.30 12.64
C LEU A 279 -1.15 -3.73 12.09
N ILE A 280 -1.94 -4.58 11.43
CA ILE A 280 -3.29 -4.26 10.94
C ILE A 280 -4.25 -3.97 12.10
N SER A 281 -4.14 -4.70 13.22
CA SER A 281 -5.00 -4.50 14.40
C SER A 281 -4.79 -3.19 15.14
N ARG A 282 -3.84 -2.34 14.72
CA ARG A 282 -3.64 -1.01 15.29
C ARG A 282 -4.70 -0.01 14.84
N GLY A 283 -5.51 -0.35 13.83
CA GLY A 283 -6.45 0.59 13.22
C GLY A 283 -5.74 1.73 12.50
N PRO A 284 -6.41 2.88 12.27
CA PRO A 284 -5.74 4.08 11.78
C PRO A 284 -4.74 4.54 12.84
N VAL A 285 -3.44 4.41 12.53
CA VAL A 285 -2.37 4.85 13.42
C VAL A 285 -2.43 6.37 13.47
N TYR A 286 -3.01 6.90 14.54
CA TYR A 286 -3.26 8.33 14.71
C TYR A 286 -1.98 9.16 14.70
N LYS A 287 -2.15 10.47 14.58
CA LYS A 287 -1.14 11.47 14.94
C LYS A 287 -1.13 11.77 16.45
N SER A 288 -1.35 10.78 17.32
CA SER A 288 -1.17 11.00 18.76
C SER A 288 0.31 10.87 19.14
N ARG A 289 0.72 11.51 20.24
CA ARG A 289 2.08 11.40 20.80
C ARG A 289 2.45 9.93 21.06
N GLU A 290 1.47 9.09 21.37
CA GLU A 290 1.64 7.67 21.69
C GLU A 290 1.87 6.81 20.44
N SER A 291 1.13 7.07 19.37
CA SER A 291 1.29 6.35 18.10
C SER A 291 2.47 6.85 17.27
N ALA A 292 2.98 8.06 17.52
CA ALA A 292 4.22 8.59 16.95
C ALA A 292 5.47 7.76 17.30
N THR A 293 5.39 6.87 18.31
CA THR A 293 6.45 5.91 18.63
C THR A 293 6.55 4.75 17.64
N PHE A 294 5.52 4.53 16.81
CA PHE A 294 5.53 3.52 15.76
C PHE A 294 6.14 4.09 14.47
N ALA A 295 7.47 4.17 14.42
CA ALA A 295 8.24 4.43 13.19
C ALA A 295 8.19 3.21 12.25
N ASP A 296 6.99 2.89 11.76
CA ASP A 296 6.74 1.69 10.96
C ASP A 296 7.28 1.80 9.53
N GLY A 297 7.56 3.02 9.02
CA GLY A 297 8.14 3.39 7.72
C GLY A 297 8.36 2.22 6.75
N ASP A 298 9.62 1.82 6.57
CA ASP A 298 10.04 0.70 5.70
C ASP A 298 10.09 -0.66 6.41
N ARG A 299 9.54 -0.77 7.62
CA ARG A 299 9.58 -1.99 8.44
C ARG A 299 8.55 -3.01 7.93
N TYR A 300 8.92 -3.65 6.83
CA TYR A 300 8.23 -4.79 6.22
C TYR A 300 9.23 -5.95 6.16
N HIS A 301 8.73 -7.18 6.20
CA HIS A 301 9.58 -8.36 6.03
C HIS A 301 9.61 -8.78 4.57
N ASP A 302 10.59 -9.61 4.21
CA ASP A 302 10.66 -10.20 2.88
C ASP A 302 9.41 -11.05 2.59
N ASN A 303 8.95 -11.09 1.33
CA ASN A 303 7.69 -11.72 0.92
C ASN A 303 6.43 -11.15 1.62
N CYS A 304 6.51 -9.94 2.20
CA CYS A 304 5.33 -9.30 2.80
C CYS A 304 4.37 -8.78 1.74
N HIS A 305 3.09 -9.16 1.85
CA HIS A 305 2.02 -8.71 0.96
C HIS A 305 1.15 -7.60 1.57
N CYS A 306 1.61 -6.96 2.65
CA CYS A 306 0.90 -5.84 3.25
C CYS A 306 1.32 -4.52 2.61
N TYR A 307 0.47 -3.52 2.75
CA TYR A 307 0.69 -2.16 2.28
C TYR A 307 0.11 -1.17 3.29
N ALA A 308 0.37 0.12 3.08
CA ALA A 308 -0.17 1.20 3.91
C ALA A 308 -1.20 1.99 3.11
N MET A 309 -2.29 2.37 3.77
CA MET A 309 -3.39 3.12 3.17
C MET A 309 -3.69 4.40 3.89
N PRO A 310 -3.96 5.49 3.14
CA PRO A 310 -4.43 6.70 3.75
C PRO A 310 -5.88 6.61 4.20
N VAL A 311 -6.13 7.11 5.40
CA VAL A 311 -7.45 7.38 5.94
C VAL A 311 -7.54 8.88 6.23
N PHE A 312 -8.58 9.52 5.70
CA PHE A 312 -8.83 10.95 5.83
C PHE A 312 -10.00 11.25 6.76
N SER A 313 -10.93 10.31 6.96
CA SER A 313 -12.06 10.49 7.88
C SER A 313 -12.45 9.20 8.61
N TRP A 314 -13.15 9.36 9.72
CA TRP A 314 -13.76 8.26 10.45
C TRP A 314 -14.84 7.53 9.65
N GLN A 315 -15.63 8.29 8.91
CA GLN A 315 -16.65 7.77 8.01
C GLN A 315 -16.04 6.84 6.95
N GLN A 316 -14.94 7.26 6.30
CA GLN A 316 -14.20 6.43 5.35
C GLN A 316 -13.77 5.11 6.00
N TYR A 317 -13.14 5.16 7.19
CA TYR A 317 -12.67 3.97 7.89
C TYR A 317 -13.81 3.03 8.31
N GLY A 318 -14.94 3.59 8.74
CA GLY A 318 -16.09 2.83 9.22
C GLY A 318 -16.90 2.18 8.10
N SER A 319 -17.02 2.82 6.95
CA SER A 319 -17.93 2.42 5.87
C SER A 319 -17.30 1.58 4.76
N SER A 320 -16.01 1.76 4.46
CA SER A 320 -15.39 1.02 3.36
C SER A 320 -15.10 -0.43 3.73
N GLU A 321 -15.43 -1.35 2.82
CA GLU A 321 -15.11 -2.77 2.92
C GLU A 321 -13.60 -3.05 2.87
N LEU A 322 -12.80 -2.12 2.31
CA LEU A 322 -11.34 -2.23 2.31
C LEU A 322 -10.76 -2.33 3.73
N PHE A 323 -11.42 -1.71 4.71
CA PHE A 323 -10.96 -1.69 6.10
C PHE A 323 -11.64 -2.76 6.99
N ALA A 324 -12.49 -3.62 6.43
CA ALA A 324 -13.22 -4.63 7.21
C ALA A 324 -12.28 -5.56 8.01
N LEU A 325 -11.20 -6.03 7.39
CA LEU A 325 -10.19 -6.85 8.05
C LEU A 325 -9.47 -6.09 9.18
N SER A 326 -9.22 -4.79 9.01
CA SER A 326 -8.59 -3.95 10.02
C SER A 326 -9.48 -3.80 11.25
N ARG A 327 -10.76 -3.43 11.03
CA ARG A 327 -11.76 -3.33 12.10
C ARG A 327 -11.93 -4.66 12.84
N GLU A 328 -11.92 -5.77 12.11
CA GLU A 328 -12.00 -7.10 12.72
C GLU A 328 -10.76 -7.41 13.59
N CYS A 329 -9.56 -7.18 13.06
CA CYS A 329 -8.32 -7.42 13.79
C CYS A 329 -8.21 -6.51 15.02
N GLU A 330 -8.57 -5.24 14.89
CA GLU A 330 -8.63 -4.24 15.95
C GLU A 330 -9.55 -4.69 17.09
N ALA A 331 -10.76 -5.18 16.76
CA ALA A 331 -11.70 -5.70 17.75
C ALA A 331 -11.24 -7.00 18.45
N GLN A 332 -10.41 -7.81 17.77
CA GLN A 332 -9.93 -9.10 18.29
C GLN A 332 -8.67 -8.94 19.16
N TRP A 333 -7.79 -7.99 18.84
CA TRP A 333 -6.50 -7.80 19.53
C TRP A 333 -6.63 -7.71 21.07
N PRO A 334 -7.44 -6.81 21.66
CA PRO A 334 -7.53 -6.69 23.13
C PRO A 334 -8.19 -7.92 23.78
N LYS A 335 -9.01 -8.67 23.05
CA LYS A 335 -9.63 -9.92 23.54
C LYS A 335 -8.59 -11.04 23.64
N VAL A 336 -7.78 -11.20 22.59
CA VAL A 336 -6.76 -12.26 22.48
C VAL A 336 -5.55 -11.98 23.37
N THR A 337 -5.21 -10.71 23.59
CA THR A 337 -4.02 -10.30 24.34
C THR A 337 -4.32 -9.89 25.78
N ARG A 338 -5.56 -10.09 26.26
CA ARG A 338 -5.96 -9.74 27.63
C ARG A 338 -5.02 -10.36 28.67
N GLY A 339 -4.46 -9.51 29.54
CA GLY A 339 -3.52 -9.92 30.58
C GLY A 339 -2.12 -10.31 30.08
N LEU A 340 -1.82 -10.13 28.79
CA LEU A 340 -0.53 -10.41 28.19
C LEU A 340 0.12 -9.11 27.71
N SER A 341 1.46 -9.07 27.69
CA SER A 341 2.24 -7.96 27.15
C SER A 341 3.46 -8.44 26.37
N GLY A 342 4.09 -7.54 25.62
CA GLY A 342 5.32 -7.79 24.88
C GLY A 342 5.28 -9.05 24.02
N LYS A 343 6.30 -9.90 24.14
CA LYS A 343 6.43 -11.14 23.36
C LYS A 343 5.29 -12.14 23.62
N ALA A 344 4.71 -12.14 24.82
CA ALA A 344 3.64 -13.06 25.18
C ALA A 344 2.33 -12.73 24.42
N ALA A 345 1.98 -11.44 24.39
CA ALA A 345 0.83 -10.94 23.62
C ALA A 345 0.98 -11.25 22.12
N VAL A 346 2.14 -10.92 21.54
CA VAL A 346 2.43 -11.19 20.12
C VAL A 346 2.38 -12.69 19.81
N SER A 347 2.85 -13.54 20.72
CA SER A 347 2.81 -15.00 20.54
C SER A 347 1.39 -15.56 20.59
N ALA A 348 0.57 -15.10 21.54
CA ALA A 348 -0.84 -15.48 21.62
C ALA A 348 -1.61 -15.06 20.36
N TRP A 349 -1.41 -13.82 19.91
CA TRP A 349 -1.98 -13.31 18.67
C TRP A 349 -1.58 -14.12 17.44
N ARG A 350 -0.28 -14.42 17.28
CA ARG A 350 0.23 -15.24 16.18
C ARG A 350 -0.35 -16.66 16.18
N ARG A 351 -0.69 -17.23 17.35
CA ARG A 351 -1.37 -18.54 17.43
C ARG A 351 -2.83 -18.42 17.01
N PHE A 352 -3.53 -17.41 17.52
CA PHE A 352 -4.92 -17.12 17.19
C PHE A 352 -5.13 -16.92 15.68
N ILE A 353 -4.34 -16.05 15.03
CA ILE A 353 -4.43 -15.81 13.58
C ILE A 353 -4.16 -17.09 12.78
N ARG A 354 -3.14 -17.86 13.16
CA ARG A 354 -2.86 -19.15 12.50
C ARG A 354 -4.00 -20.15 12.65
N GLN A 355 -4.66 -20.18 13.81
CA GLN A 355 -5.81 -21.05 14.03
C GLN A 355 -7.00 -20.63 13.19
N LYS A 356 -7.38 -19.35 13.23
CA LYS A 356 -8.47 -18.78 12.42
C LYS A 356 -8.27 -19.06 10.93
N GLN A 357 -7.05 -18.90 10.43
CA GLN A 357 -6.71 -19.23 9.04
C GLN A 357 -6.86 -20.72 8.74
N ARG A 358 -6.38 -21.61 9.60
CA ARG A 358 -6.58 -23.06 9.40
C ARG A 358 -8.06 -23.44 9.38
N GLU A 359 -8.87 -22.84 10.23
CA GLU A 359 -10.31 -23.07 10.28
C GLU A 359 -11.01 -22.57 9.01
N ALA A 360 -10.68 -21.36 8.55
CA ALA A 360 -11.19 -20.82 7.29
C ALA A 360 -10.81 -21.69 6.08
N HIS A 361 -9.55 -22.15 6.01
CA HIS A 361 -9.09 -23.05 4.94
C HIS A 361 -9.82 -24.40 4.97
N LYS A 362 -10.04 -24.97 6.17
CA LYS A 362 -10.80 -26.22 6.31
C LYS A 362 -12.25 -26.04 5.86
N ALA A 363 -12.91 -24.95 6.25
CA ALA A 363 -14.27 -24.64 5.84
C ALA A 363 -14.38 -24.46 4.31
N ALA A 364 -13.48 -23.69 3.70
CA ALA A 364 -13.43 -23.52 2.25
C ALA A 364 -13.21 -24.85 1.50
N ALA A 365 -12.34 -25.72 2.01
CA ALA A 365 -12.10 -27.04 1.43
C ALA A 365 -13.32 -27.98 1.56
N GLN A 366 -14.09 -27.89 2.64
CA GLN A 366 -15.33 -28.65 2.83
C GLN A 366 -16.42 -28.16 1.87
N GLU A 367 -16.55 -26.85 1.70
CA GLU A 367 -17.53 -26.25 0.79
C GLU A 367 -17.22 -26.61 -0.67
N ALA A 368 -15.96 -26.49 -1.08
CA ALA A 368 -15.53 -26.90 -2.41
C ALA A 368 -15.88 -28.37 -2.69
N ARG A 369 -15.63 -29.28 -1.74
CA ARG A 369 -15.99 -30.70 -1.87
C ARG A 369 -17.50 -30.90 -2.07
N ARG A 370 -18.34 -30.22 -1.28
CA ARG A 370 -19.81 -30.28 -1.42
C ARG A 370 -20.25 -29.83 -2.80
N SER A 371 -19.75 -28.69 -3.28
CA SER A 371 -20.08 -28.17 -4.61
C SER A 371 -19.69 -29.11 -5.75
N THR A 372 -18.53 -29.78 -5.67
CA THR A 372 -18.13 -30.80 -6.66
C THR A 372 -19.00 -32.06 -6.62
N THR A 373 -19.45 -32.50 -5.44
CA THR A 373 -20.36 -33.65 -5.33
C THR A 373 -21.72 -33.31 -5.92
N THR A 374 -22.28 -32.13 -5.63
CA THR A 374 -23.56 -31.69 -6.21
C THR A 374 -23.50 -31.50 -7.73
N ALA A 375 -22.35 -31.08 -8.28
CA ALA A 375 -22.15 -30.96 -9.73
C ALA A 375 -21.90 -32.30 -10.46
N GLN A 376 -21.57 -33.38 -9.75
CA GLN A 376 -21.45 -34.74 -10.30
C GLN A 376 -22.76 -35.52 -10.24
N GLU A 377 -23.71 -35.10 -9.41
CA GLU A 377 -25.04 -35.71 -9.25
C GLU A 377 -26.13 -35.04 -10.12
N ALA A 378 -25.81 -33.91 -10.76
CA ALA A 378 -26.65 -33.21 -11.74
C ALA A 378 -26.17 -33.50 -13.17
#